data_AF-A0A3D5JBW2-F1
#
_entry.id   AF-A0A3D5JBW2-F1
#
_cell.length_a   1.000
_cell.length_b   1.000
_cell.length_c   1.000
_cell.angle_alpha   90.00
_cell.angle_beta   90.00
_cell.angle_gamma   90.00
#
_symmetry.space_group_name_H-M   'P 1'
#
loop_
_entity.id
_entity.type
_entity.pdbx_description
1 polymer ?
#
loop_
_entity_poly.entity_id
_entity_poly.type
_entity_poly.pdbx_seq_one_letter_code
_entity_poly.pdbx_strand_id
1 'polypeptide(L)'
;AIFPLGFALADPVNALPAAVLITSFVGTGSSFLAYATIAAKRGDTAMDFPQKGLYYLGGLTEGFETIILFISMCLFPMFFPQLAYFFAVACAVTAVSRWYQGWKLFS
;
A
#
# COMPACT_ATOMS: atom_id res chain seq x y z
N ALA A 1 9.63 0.70 -2.77
CA ALA A 1 10.02 1.75 -3.75
C ALA A 1 11.01 1.24 -4.81
N ILE A 2 12.05 0.48 -4.44
CA ILE A 2 13.11 0.06 -5.37
C ILE A 2 12.57 -0.72 -6.58
N PHE A 3 11.57 -1.58 -6.38
CA PHE A 3 11.03 -2.41 -7.46
C PHE A 3 10.41 -1.57 -8.61
N PRO A 4 9.40 -0.70 -8.41
CA PRO A 4 8.92 0.18 -9.47
C PRO A 4 10.00 1.15 -10.01
N LEU A 5 10.91 1.60 -9.15
CA LEU A 5 12.02 2.48 -9.56
C LEU A 5 12.93 1.80 -10.59
N GLY A 6 13.19 0.50 -10.45
CA GLY A 6 13.96 -0.27 -11.43
C GLY A 6 13.35 -0.22 -12.83
N PHE A 7 12.02 -0.34 -12.94
CA PHE A 7 11.30 -0.22 -14.22
C PHE A 7 11.36 1.19 -14.81
N ALA A 8 11.28 2.22 -13.96
CA ALA A 8 11.45 3.62 -14.37
C ALA A 8 12.85 3.91 -14.92
N LEU A 9 13.88 3.32 -14.32
CA LEU A 9 15.27 3.46 -14.78
C LEU A 9 15.53 2.66 -16.06
N ALA A 10 14.84 1.53 -16.25
CA ALA A 10 14.97 0.70 -17.42
C ALA A 10 14.33 1.30 -18.67
N ASP A 11 13.21 2.01 -18.54
CA ASP A 11 12.50 2.66 -19.66
C ASP A 11 11.77 3.94 -19.20
N PRO A 12 12.00 5.09 -19.84
CA PRO A 12 11.33 6.36 -19.49
C PRO A 12 9.80 6.30 -19.57
N VAL A 13 9.20 5.43 -20.40
CA VAL A 13 7.74 5.25 -20.48
C VAL A 13 7.17 4.75 -19.15
N ASN A 14 7.97 4.03 -18.36
CA ASN A 14 7.58 3.50 -17.06
C ASN A 14 7.73 4.52 -15.92
N ALA A 15 8.38 5.67 -16.14
CA ALA A 15 8.72 6.61 -15.07
C ALA A 15 7.50 7.17 -14.34
N LEU A 16 6.49 7.63 -15.08
CA LEU A 16 5.26 8.17 -14.47
C LEU A 16 4.42 7.08 -13.77
N PRO A 17 4.13 5.91 -14.38
CA PRO A 17 3.44 4.83 -13.68
C PRO A 17 4.17 4.35 -12.43
N ALA A 18 5.50 4.24 -12.49
CA ALA A 18 6.32 3.87 -11.35
C ALA A 18 6.24 4.90 -10.22
N ALA A 19 6.32 6.20 -10.54
CA ALA A 19 6.19 7.28 -9.56
C ALA A 19 4.81 7.24 -8.87
N VAL A 20 3.74 7.01 -9.64
CA VAL A 20 2.38 6.89 -9.09
C VAL A 20 2.26 5.68 -8.17
N LEU A 21 2.78 4.52 -8.56
CA LEU A 21 2.77 3.31 -7.73
C LEU A 21 3.62 3.46 -6.46
N ILE A 22 4.76 4.16 -6.53
CA ILE A 22 5.58 4.47 -5.35
C ILE A 22 4.78 5.37 -4.40
N THR A 23 4.18 6.44 -4.91
CA THR A 23 3.34 7.34 -4.11
C THR A 23 2.17 6.60 -3.47
N SER A 24 1.53 5.67 -4.17
CA SER A 24 0.42 4.89 -3.61
C SER A 24 0.87 3.98 -2.47
N PHE A 25 2.06 3.36 -2.55
CA PHE A 25 2.63 2.59 -1.43
C PHE A 25 2.96 3.47 -0.21
N VAL A 26 3.47 4.69 -0.44
CA VAL A 26 3.73 5.64 0.64
C VAL A 26 2.42 6.10 1.29
N GLY A 27 1.39 6.37 0.49
CA GLY A 27 0.05 6.73 0.99
C GLY A 27 -0.60 5.62 1.84
N THR A 28 -0.55 4.37 1.38
CA THR A 28 -1.13 3.24 2.14
C THR A 28 -0.31 2.91 3.39
N GLY A 29 1.03 3.00 3.33
CA GLY A 29 1.91 2.78 4.49
C GLY A 29 1.79 3.86 5.56
N SER A 30 1.71 5.13 5.14
CA SER A 30 1.56 6.26 6.07
C SER A 30 0.20 6.28 6.78
N SER A 31 -0.90 5.97 6.06
CA SER A 31 -2.23 5.83 6.68
C SER A 31 -2.29 4.70 7.71
N PHE A 32 -1.61 3.57 7.44
CA PHE A 32 -1.46 2.49 8.41
C PHE A 32 -0.72 2.94 9.67
N LEU A 33 0.42 3.61 9.50
CA LEU A 33 1.23 4.09 10.62
C LEU A 33 0.47 5.13 11.46
N ALA A 34 -0.23 6.08 10.81
CA ALA A 34 -1.05 7.06 11.49
C ALA A 34 -2.12 6.40 12.37
N TYR A 35 -2.84 5.41 11.83
CA TYR A 35 -3.82 4.67 12.62
C TYR A 35 -3.17 3.93 13.80
N ALA A 36 -2.07 3.20 13.56
CA ALA A 36 -1.36 2.46 14.61
C ALA A 36 -0.88 3.38 15.75
N THR A 37 -0.41 4.59 15.43
CA THR A 37 0.01 5.56 16.46
C THR A 37 -1.14 6.07 17.32
N ILE A 38 -2.33 6.27 16.74
CA ILE A 38 -3.51 6.73 17.50
C ILE A 38 -4.05 5.58 18.36
N ALA A 39 -4.15 4.37 17.82
CA ALA A 39 -4.55 3.18 18.57
C ALA A 39 -3.63 2.91 19.77
N ALA A 40 -2.30 2.96 19.56
CA ALA A 40 -1.32 2.82 20.63
C ALA A 40 -1.48 3.87 21.74
N LYS A 41 -1.79 5.13 21.39
CA LYS A 41 -2.05 6.20 22.37
C LYS A 41 -3.32 5.99 23.18
N ARG A 42 -4.33 5.30 22.63
CA ARG A 42 -5.58 4.97 23.34
C ARG A 42 -5.48 3.73 24.22
N GLY A 43 -4.36 3.02 24.18
CA GLY A 43 -4.18 1.76 24.90
C GLY A 43 -4.88 0.58 24.23
N ASP A 44 -5.37 0.75 23.00
CA ASP A 44 -6.02 -0.31 22.24
C ASP A 44 -4.96 -1.32 21.80
N THR A 45 -4.92 -2.48 22.46
CA THR A 45 -4.06 -3.60 22.09
C THR A 45 -4.72 -4.41 20.97
N ALA A 46 -3.90 -4.90 20.02
CA ALA A 46 -4.39 -5.74 18.94
C ALA A 46 -4.91 -7.07 19.51
N MET A 47 -6.23 -7.19 19.72
CA MET A 47 -6.86 -8.39 20.28
C MET A 47 -6.58 -9.65 19.46
N ASP A 48 -6.42 -9.52 18.14
CA ASP A 48 -6.20 -10.66 17.25
C ASP A 48 -4.72 -11.05 17.05
N PHE A 49 -3.75 -10.16 17.34
CA PHE A 49 -2.31 -10.42 17.11
C PHE A 49 -1.41 -9.82 18.21
N PRO A 50 -1.41 -10.39 19.43
CA PRO A 50 -0.69 -9.84 20.60
C PRO A 50 0.85 -9.81 20.46
N GLN A 51 1.43 -10.53 19.50
CA GLN A 51 2.88 -10.56 19.26
C GLN A 51 3.38 -9.54 18.22
N LYS A 52 2.49 -8.84 17.52
CA LYS A 52 2.89 -7.79 16.57
C LYS A 52 2.80 -6.42 17.25
N GLY A 53 3.92 -5.71 17.34
CA GLY A 53 4.03 -4.42 18.05
C GLY A 53 3.23 -3.24 17.44
N LEU A 54 2.45 -3.46 16.38
CA LEU A 54 1.61 -2.45 15.74
C LEU A 54 0.18 -3.00 15.58
N TYR A 55 -0.81 -2.17 15.89
CA TYR A 55 -2.22 -2.51 15.68
C TYR A 55 -2.48 -2.75 14.19
N TYR A 56 -2.78 -3.99 13.81
CA TYR A 56 -2.86 -4.42 12.42
C TYR A 56 -4.27 -4.18 11.87
N LEU A 57 -4.45 -3.07 11.15
CA LEU A 57 -5.60 -2.93 10.26
C LEU A 57 -5.35 -3.72 8.98
N GLY A 58 -6.13 -4.78 8.80
CA GLY A 58 -6.17 -5.52 7.54
C GLY A 58 -6.52 -4.61 6.35
N GLY A 59 -6.21 -5.05 5.14
CA GLY A 59 -6.50 -4.29 3.93
C GLY A 59 -6.52 -5.16 2.67
N LEU A 60 -7.11 -4.65 1.60
CA LEU A 60 -7.21 -5.32 0.28
C LEU A 60 -5.86 -5.42 -0.47
N THR A 61 -4.75 -5.06 0.18
CA THR A 61 -3.40 -5.09 -0.42
C THR A 61 -2.39 -5.45 0.67
N GLU A 62 -2.53 -6.63 1.28
CA GLU A 62 -1.75 -7.00 2.47
C GLU A 62 -0.32 -7.46 2.15
N GLY A 63 -0.15 -8.28 1.11
CA GLY A 63 1.19 -8.72 0.69
C GLY A 63 1.15 -9.76 -0.41
N PHE A 64 0.18 -10.68 -0.37
CA PHE A 64 0.01 -11.68 -1.42
C PHE A 64 -0.29 -11.04 -2.77
N GLU A 65 -1.25 -10.10 -2.82
CA GLU A 65 -1.62 -9.39 -4.05
C GLU A 65 -0.45 -8.56 -4.60
N THR A 66 0.34 -7.94 -3.70
CA THR A 66 1.53 -7.17 -4.07
C THR A 66 2.62 -8.07 -4.67
N ILE A 67 2.84 -9.27 -4.10
CA ILE A 67 3.79 -10.24 -4.64
C ILE A 67 3.33 -10.74 -6.02
N ILE A 68 2.05 -11.07 -6.18
CA ILE A 68 1.49 -11.47 -7.48
C ILE A 68 1.67 -10.35 -8.52
N LEU A 69 1.42 -9.09 -8.12
CA LEU A 69 1.64 -7.94 -8.98
C LEU A 69 3.10 -7.87 -9.44
N PHE A 70 4.06 -7.99 -8.51
CA PHE A 70 5.48 -7.93 -8.85
C PHE A 70 5.91 -9.08 -9.76
N ILE A 71 5.43 -10.30 -9.51
CA ILE A 71 5.65 -11.44 -10.41
C ILE A 71 5.08 -11.13 -11.79
N SER A 72 3.87 -10.57 -11.87
CA SER A 72 3.22 -10.21 -13.14
C SER A 72 4.01 -9.14 -13.90
N MET A 73 4.55 -8.14 -13.20
CA MET A 73 5.44 -7.12 -13.79
C MET A 73 6.74 -7.71 -14.33
N CYS A 74 7.31 -8.72 -13.66
CA CYS A 74 8.50 -9.43 -14.13
C CYS A 74 8.21 -10.30 -15.36
N LEU A 75 7.08 -11.00 -15.39
CA LEU A 75 6.69 -11.86 -16.51
C LEU A 75 6.26 -11.05 -17.75
N PHE A 76 5.66 -9.88 -17.52
CA PHE A 76 5.05 -9.06 -18.57
C PHE A 76 5.51 -7.59 -18.47
N PRO A 77 6.80 -7.28 -18.70
CA PRO A 77 7.35 -5.95 -18.46
C PRO A 77 6.71 -4.86 -19.35
N MET A 78 6.22 -5.21 -20.54
CA MET A 78 5.51 -4.30 -21.45
C MET A 78 4.17 -3.80 -20.86
N PHE A 79 3.56 -4.56 -19.96
CA PHE A 79 2.31 -4.20 -19.30
C PHE A 79 2.51 -3.50 -17.95
N PHE A 80 3.77 -3.15 -17.61
CA PHE A 80 4.09 -2.47 -16.36
C PHE A 80 3.24 -1.21 -16.12
N PRO A 81 3.05 -0.28 -17.09
CA PRO A 81 2.25 0.92 -16.85
C PRO A 81 0.82 0.61 -16.40
N GLN A 82 0.17 -0.34 -17.06
CA GLN A 82 -1.21 -0.74 -16.81
C GLN A 82 -1.33 -1.42 -15.43
N LEU A 83 -0.41 -2.34 -15.12
CA LEU A 83 -0.36 -3.00 -13.83
C LEU A 83 -0.09 -2.00 -12.69
N ALA A 84 0.81 -1.04 -12.91
CA ALA A 84 1.14 -0.02 -11.93
C ALA A 84 -0.06 0.89 -11.62
N TYR A 85 -0.77 1.38 -12.62
CA TYR A 85 -1.97 2.19 -12.40
C TYR A 85 -3.11 1.39 -11.77
N PHE A 86 -3.35 0.16 -12.22
CA PHE A 86 -4.36 -0.71 -11.63
C PHE A 86 -4.12 -0.90 -10.12
N PHE A 87 -2.88 -1.21 -9.74
CA PHE A 87 -2.56 -1.41 -8.34
C PHE A 87 -2.53 -0.10 -7.55
N ALA A 88 -2.15 1.01 -8.16
CA ALA A 88 -2.22 2.33 -7.53
C ALA A 88 -3.66 2.72 -7.18
N VAL A 89 -4.64 2.40 -8.05
CA VAL A 89 -6.07 2.59 -7.75
C VAL A 89 -6.50 1.70 -6.58
N ALA A 90 -6.12 0.42 -6.57
CA ALA A 90 -6.43 -0.48 -5.44
C ALA A 90 -5.83 0.03 -4.11
N CYS A 91 -4.60 0.55 -4.15
CA CYS A 91 -3.95 1.20 -3.01
C CYS A 91 -4.72 2.46 -2.56
N ALA A 92 -5.15 3.31 -3.49
CA ALA A 92 -5.93 4.52 -3.18
C ALA A 92 -7.26 4.18 -2.50
N VAL A 93 -7.98 3.17 -3.00
CA VAL A 93 -9.23 2.67 -2.37
C VAL A 93 -8.96 2.19 -0.94
N THR A 94 -7.87 1.46 -0.72
CA THR A 94 -7.47 0.98 0.62
C THR A 94 -7.15 2.15 1.56
N ALA A 95 -6.41 3.15 1.10
CA ALA A 95 -6.08 4.33 1.89
C ALA A 95 -7.33 5.12 2.30
N VAL A 96 -8.26 5.33 1.35
CA VAL A 96 -9.54 6.02 1.63
C VAL A 96 -10.40 5.22 2.61
N SER A 97 -10.49 3.90 2.45
CA SER A 97 -11.20 3.04 3.40
C SER A 97 -10.65 3.16 4.81
N ARG A 98 -9.32 3.21 4.95
CA ARG A 98 -8.66 3.40 6.25
C ARG A 98 -8.91 4.78 6.85
N TRP A 99 -8.91 5.84 6.05
CA TRP A 99 -9.28 7.17 6.52
C TRP A 99 -10.72 7.21 7.02
N TYR A 100 -11.66 6.61 6.28
CA TYR A 100 -13.06 6.54 6.70
C TYR A 100 -13.22 5.77 8.02
N GLN A 101 -12.57 4.62 8.15
CA GLN A 101 -12.56 3.84 9.40
C GLN A 101 -11.96 4.64 10.55
N GLY A 102 -10.80 5.27 10.35
CA GLY A 102 -10.15 6.13 11.34
C GLY A 102 -11.03 7.29 11.78
N TRP A 103 -11.72 7.97 10.86
CA TRP A 103 -12.69 9.02 11.18
C TRP A 103 -13.84 8.49 12.04
N LYS A 104 -14.42 7.33 11.71
CA LYS A 104 -15.52 6.74 12.49
C LYS A 104 -15.09 6.26 13.88
N LEU A 105 -13.87 5.73 14.01
CA LEU A 105 -13.33 5.22 15.27
C LEU A 105 -12.81 6.33 16.19
N PHE A 106 -12.39 7.47 15.63
CA PHE A 106 -11.76 8.55 16.38
C PHE A 106 -12.60 9.82 16.55
N SER A 107 -13.71 9.97 15.81
CA SER A 107 -14.77 10.95 16.10
C SER A 107 -15.60 10.56 17.31
#